data_AF-A0A948CGP4-F1
#
_entry.id   AF-A0A948CGP4-F1
#
_cell.length_a   1.000
_cell.length_b   1.000
_cell.length_c   1.000
_cell.angle_alpha   90.00
_cell.angle_beta   90.00
_cell.angle_gamma   90.00
#
_symmetry.space_group_name_H-M   'P 1'
#
loop_
_entity.id
_entity.type
_entity.pdbx_description
1 polymer ?
#
loop_
_entity_poly.entity_id
_entity_poly.type
_entity_poly.pdbx_seq_one_letter_code
_entity_poly.pdbx_strand_id
1 'polypeptide(L)'
;MTTQDNLAQEPRRILLDYPHRVAGHCGSGALRDLVEWAGLGWEEVPSEGLVFGMAGGLGFTYLRMSGLTPPVYLVGRSDGFEIDLPTRLGAEVEVRRTDDPGTGWYWVRRELQHGRPALLWADIAELPYLKVRLQMGRHDIVVIGYDDDTETAFVVDNDRAEV
;
A
#
# COMPACT_ATOMS: atom_id res chain seq x y z
N MET A 1 13.87 43.53 -10.64
CA MET A 1 14.33 42.49 -11.56
C MET A 1 13.74 41.19 -11.04
N THR A 2 12.65 40.74 -11.67
CA THR A 2 11.79 39.65 -11.24
C THR A 2 12.46 38.31 -11.51
N THR A 3 12.73 37.53 -10.46
CA THR A 3 12.99 36.09 -10.62
C THR A 3 11.62 35.43 -10.68
N GLN A 4 11.12 35.19 -11.89
CA GLN A 4 10.05 34.22 -12.08
C GLN A 4 10.67 32.86 -11.78
N ASP A 5 10.39 32.33 -10.59
CA ASP A 5 10.59 30.92 -10.30
C ASP A 5 9.77 30.13 -11.31
N ASN A 6 10.49 29.49 -12.24
CA ASN A 6 9.91 28.61 -13.22
C ASN A 6 9.57 27.31 -12.48
N LEU A 7 8.45 27.30 -11.75
CA LEU A 7 7.89 26.08 -11.17
C LEU A 7 7.57 25.16 -12.35
N ALA A 8 8.41 24.16 -12.56
CA ALA A 8 8.10 23.09 -13.51
C ALA A 8 6.71 22.56 -13.17
N GLN A 9 5.82 22.56 -14.15
CA GLN A 9 4.45 22.08 -13.96
C GLN A 9 4.51 20.62 -13.53
N GLU A 10 3.87 20.28 -12.41
CA GLU A 10 3.88 18.91 -11.91
C GLU A 10 3.29 17.95 -12.95
N PRO A 11 3.82 16.71 -13.05
CA PRO A 11 3.32 15.73 -14.00
C PRO A 11 1.85 15.42 -13.68
N ARG A 12 1.00 15.51 -14.71
CA ARG A 12 -0.43 15.20 -14.62
C ARG A 12 -0.71 13.69 -14.64
N ARG A 13 0.26 12.88 -15.07
CA ARG A 13 0.16 11.43 -15.08
C ARG A 13 1.48 10.81 -14.67
N ILE A 14 1.42 9.81 -13.79
CA ILE A 14 2.53 8.95 -13.40
C ILE A 14 2.04 7.51 -13.40
N LEU A 15 2.86 6.61 -13.92
CA LEU A 15 2.68 5.17 -13.72
C LEU A 15 4.08 4.57 -13.55
N LEU A 16 4.35 4.03 -12.37
CA LEU A 16 5.62 3.40 -12.05
C LEU A 16 5.68 2.00 -12.65
N ASP A 17 6.87 1.61 -13.10
CA ASP A 17 7.17 0.21 -13.35
C ASP A 17 7.30 -0.49 -11.99
N TYR A 18 6.32 -1.33 -11.66
CA TYR A 18 6.19 -1.94 -10.35
C TYR A 18 5.95 -3.45 -10.49
N PRO A 19 6.77 -4.29 -9.85
CA PRO A 19 6.58 -5.74 -9.91
C PRO A 19 5.32 -6.11 -9.16
N HIS A 20 4.48 -6.94 -9.78
CA HIS A 20 3.27 -7.41 -9.12
C HIS A 20 2.95 -8.87 -9.46
N ARG A 21 2.51 -9.62 -8.46
CA ARG A 21 1.92 -10.96 -8.63
C ARG A 21 0.74 -11.14 -7.69
N VAL A 22 -0.19 -12.02 -8.07
CA VAL A 22 -1.26 -12.44 -7.17
C VAL A 22 -0.68 -13.02 -5.87
N ALA A 23 -1.35 -12.79 -4.75
CA ALA A 23 -0.93 -13.24 -3.43
C ALA A 23 -2.14 -13.65 -2.57
N GLY A 24 -1.91 -14.60 -1.66
CA GLY A 24 -2.98 -15.13 -0.81
C GLY A 24 -3.40 -14.16 0.30
N HIS A 25 -2.53 -13.22 0.67
CA HIS A 25 -2.79 -12.25 1.73
C HIS A 25 -2.31 -10.84 1.32
N CYS A 26 -3.18 -9.84 1.51
CA CYS A 26 -2.95 -8.45 1.07
C CYS A 26 -1.63 -7.87 1.57
N GLY A 27 -1.38 -7.90 2.89
CA GLY A 27 -0.16 -7.33 3.46
C GLY A 27 1.11 -8.03 2.98
N SER A 28 1.14 -9.37 2.93
CA SER A 28 2.35 -10.10 2.51
C SER A 28 2.60 -10.00 1.01
N GLY A 29 1.54 -9.97 0.20
CA GLY A 29 1.64 -9.68 -1.23
C GLY A 29 2.21 -8.29 -1.48
N ALA A 30 1.64 -7.26 -0.84
CA ALA A 30 2.10 -5.89 -0.97
C ALA A 30 3.56 -5.72 -0.52
N LEU A 31 3.94 -6.28 0.63
CA LEU A 31 5.32 -6.23 1.11
C LEU A 31 6.30 -7.00 0.23
N ARG A 32 5.91 -8.14 -0.33
CA ARG A 32 6.75 -8.89 -1.28
C ARG A 32 7.09 -8.02 -2.48
N ASP A 33 6.07 -7.41 -3.06
CA ASP A 33 6.22 -6.58 -4.25
C ASP A 33 7.03 -5.31 -3.93
N LEU A 34 6.84 -4.70 -2.75
CA LEU A 34 7.65 -3.56 -2.29
C LEU A 34 9.11 -3.92 -2.08
N VAL A 35 9.40 -5.08 -1.50
CA VAL A 35 10.78 -5.55 -1.27
C VAL A 35 11.49 -5.85 -2.60
N GLU A 36 10.77 -6.38 -3.59
CA GLU A 36 11.31 -6.56 -4.94
C GLU A 36 11.56 -5.20 -5.62
N TRP A 37 10.58 -4.30 -5.59
CA TRP A 37 10.70 -2.94 -6.13
C TRP A 37 11.87 -2.18 -5.51
N ALA A 38 12.06 -2.29 -4.20
CA ALA A 38 13.13 -1.61 -3.47
C ALA A 38 14.53 -2.10 -3.88
N GLY A 39 14.63 -3.24 -4.57
CA GLY A 39 15.88 -3.70 -5.18
C GLY A 39 16.99 -3.94 -4.16
N LEU A 40 16.67 -4.54 -3.01
CA LEU A 40 17.59 -4.71 -1.88
C LEU A 40 18.70 -5.77 -2.10
N GLY A 41 18.99 -6.13 -3.35
CA GLY A 41 20.10 -7.01 -3.71
C GLY A 41 19.88 -8.51 -3.46
N TRP A 42 18.62 -8.97 -3.47
CA TRP A 42 18.31 -10.40 -3.37
C TRP A 42 18.75 -11.16 -4.63
N GLU A 43 19.28 -12.38 -4.46
CA GLU A 43 19.60 -13.27 -5.60
C GLU A 43 18.34 -13.70 -6.36
N GLU A 44 17.26 -13.95 -5.62
CA GLU A 44 15.93 -14.27 -6.12
C GLU A 44 14.89 -13.45 -5.35
N VAL A 45 13.76 -13.16 -5.99
CA VAL A 45 12.65 -12.45 -5.36
C VAL A 45 12.14 -13.25 -4.15
N PRO A 46 12.10 -12.68 -2.94
CA PRO A 46 11.55 -13.38 -1.77
C PRO A 46 10.13 -13.88 -2.01
N SER A 47 9.83 -15.11 -1.60
CA SER A 47 8.46 -15.63 -1.67
C SER A 47 7.55 -14.92 -0.68
N GLU A 48 6.23 -14.93 -0.94
CA GLU A 48 5.22 -14.36 -0.02
C GLU A 48 5.38 -14.95 1.40
N GLY A 49 5.58 -16.27 1.52
CA GLY A 49 5.76 -16.94 2.80
C GLY A 49 7.04 -16.52 3.54
N LEU A 50 8.14 -16.27 2.81
CA LEU A 50 9.38 -15.78 3.41
C LEU A 50 9.20 -14.35 3.93
N VAL A 51 8.59 -13.47 3.14
CA VAL A 51 8.23 -12.10 3.53
C VAL A 51 7.35 -12.12 4.78
N PHE A 52 6.33 -12.98 4.81
CA PHE A 52 5.45 -13.14 5.96
C PHE A 52 6.21 -13.59 7.22
N GLY A 53 7.15 -14.53 7.08
CA GLY A 53 7.99 -14.99 8.19
C GLY A 53 8.94 -13.91 8.72
N MET A 54 9.65 -13.19 7.84
CA MET A 54 10.59 -12.13 8.23
C MET A 54 9.89 -10.93 8.88
N ALA A 55 8.69 -10.62 8.42
CA ALA A 55 7.81 -9.63 9.02
C ALA A 55 7.28 -10.04 10.39
N GLY A 56 7.59 -11.25 10.89
CA GLY A 56 7.07 -11.74 12.17
C GLY A 56 5.55 -11.92 12.12
N GLY A 57 5.03 -12.22 10.93
CA GLY A 57 3.62 -12.05 10.62
C GLY A 57 2.68 -13.02 11.31
N LEU A 58 3.17 -14.13 11.87
CA LEU A 58 2.31 -15.05 12.59
C LEU A 58 1.83 -14.42 13.90
N GLY A 59 0.52 -14.20 13.99
CA GLY A 59 -0.12 -13.65 15.17
C GLY A 59 -1.56 -14.12 15.29
N PHE A 60 -2.23 -13.66 16.34
CA PHE A 60 -3.66 -13.89 16.49
C PHE A 60 -4.28 -12.66 17.13
N THR A 61 -5.16 -12.00 16.38
CA THR A 61 -5.89 -10.83 16.85
C THR A 61 -7.38 -11.13 16.80
N TYR A 62 -8.03 -10.99 17.95
CA TYR A 62 -9.48 -11.03 18.09
C TYR A 62 -9.95 -9.70 18.66
N LEU A 63 -10.79 -8.99 17.91
CA LEU A 63 -11.42 -7.76 18.34
C LEU A 63 -12.93 -7.86 18.15
N ARG A 64 -13.67 -7.31 19.11
CA ARG A 64 -15.12 -7.17 19.03
C ARG A 64 -15.47 -5.70 19.14
N MET A 65 -16.04 -5.14 18.09
CA MET A 65 -16.38 -3.72 18.00
C MET A 65 -17.72 -3.56 17.29
N SER A 66 -18.60 -2.74 17.87
CA SER A 66 -19.94 -2.49 17.31
C SER A 66 -19.91 -1.74 15.98
N GLY A 67 -18.83 -1.03 15.67
CA GLY A 67 -18.66 -0.30 14.41
C GLY A 67 -18.13 -1.13 13.23
N LEU A 68 -17.85 -2.43 13.43
CA LEU A 68 -17.43 -3.32 12.35
C LEU A 68 -18.63 -4.12 11.81
N THR A 69 -18.58 -4.45 10.53
CA THR A 69 -19.57 -5.33 9.88
C THR A 69 -18.84 -6.49 9.20
N PRO A 70 -18.83 -7.71 9.79
CA PRO A 70 -19.46 -8.11 11.06
C PRO A 70 -18.75 -7.52 12.30
N PRO A 71 -19.37 -7.50 13.50
CA PRO A 71 -18.84 -6.83 14.71
C PRO A 71 -17.68 -7.59 15.37
N VAL A 72 -17.02 -8.45 14.61
CA VAL A 72 -15.88 -9.27 15.02
C VAL A 72 -14.82 -9.17 13.95
N TYR A 73 -13.61 -8.87 14.36
CA TYR A 73 -12.41 -8.96 13.54
C TYR A 73 -11.53 -10.08 14.07
N LEU A 74 -11.23 -11.04 13.21
CA LEU A 74 -10.40 -12.20 13.51
C LEU A 74 -9.33 -12.29 12.42
N VAL A 75 -8.06 -12.16 12.80
CA VAL A 75 -6.96 -12.24 11.85
C VAL A 75 -5.79 -13.03 12.43
N GLY A 76 -5.17 -13.85 11.59
CA GLY A 76 -4.01 -14.69 11.92
C GLY A 76 -2.66 -13.97 11.77
N ARG A 77 -2.64 -12.64 11.93
CA ARG A 77 -1.42 -11.84 11.77
C ARG A 77 -1.15 -10.85 12.90
N SER A 78 0.10 -10.41 12.99
CA SER A 78 0.55 -9.31 13.84
C SER A 78 0.06 -7.95 13.33
N ASP A 79 -0.27 -7.03 14.24
CA ASP A 79 -0.85 -5.72 13.88
C ASP A 79 0.13 -4.77 13.17
N GLY A 80 1.43 -4.91 13.44
CA GLY A 80 2.49 -4.04 12.93
C GLY A 80 3.22 -4.59 11.70
N PHE A 81 2.67 -5.63 11.05
CA PHE A 81 3.32 -6.37 9.98
C PHE A 81 3.96 -5.49 8.88
N GLU A 82 3.23 -4.46 8.44
CA GLU A 82 3.65 -3.53 7.38
C GLU A 82 4.82 -2.62 7.81
N ILE A 83 5.00 -2.43 9.12
CA ILE A 83 6.03 -1.56 9.72
C ILE A 83 7.25 -2.41 10.10
N ASP A 84 6.99 -3.60 10.63
CA ASP A 84 7.97 -4.50 11.21
C ASP A 84 9.00 -4.98 10.19
N LEU A 85 8.57 -5.38 9.00
CA LEU A 85 9.50 -5.87 7.98
C LEU A 85 10.44 -4.78 7.47
N PRO A 86 9.98 -3.62 6.98
CA PRO A 86 10.89 -2.57 6.54
C PRO A 86 11.84 -2.12 7.66
N THR A 87 11.34 -2.00 8.90
CA THR A 87 12.17 -1.66 10.07
C THR A 87 13.28 -2.68 10.30
N ARG A 88 12.98 -3.98 10.24
CA ARG A 88 13.97 -5.06 10.40
C ARG A 88 14.99 -5.11 9.26
N LEU A 89 14.60 -4.68 8.06
CA LEU A 89 15.50 -4.53 6.92
C LEU A 89 16.34 -3.23 6.98
N GLY A 90 16.16 -2.41 8.02
CA GLY A 90 16.91 -1.18 8.26
C GLY A 90 16.36 0.03 7.52
N ALA A 91 15.14 -0.03 6.98
CA ALA A 91 14.47 1.12 6.38
C ALA A 91 13.93 2.08 7.45
N GLU A 92 13.89 3.37 7.11
CA GLU A 92 13.09 4.35 7.85
C GLU A 92 11.63 4.18 7.45
N VAL A 93 10.74 4.06 8.43
CA VAL A 93 9.30 3.90 8.20
C VAL A 93 8.56 5.10 8.75
N GLU A 94 7.76 5.72 7.88
CA GLU A 94 6.84 6.77 8.26
C GLU A 94 5.40 6.35 7.95
N VAL A 95 4.55 6.30 8.97
CA VAL A 95 3.11 6.07 8.81
C VAL A 95 2.40 7.39 9.04
N ARG A 96 1.73 7.89 7.99
CA ARG A 96 0.93 9.12 8.07
C ARG A 96 -0.56 8.79 8.05
N ARG A 97 -1.34 9.59 8.80
CA ARG A 97 -2.81 9.52 8.83
C ARG A 97 -3.38 10.92 8.79
N THR A 98 -4.45 11.09 8.02
CA THR A 98 -5.27 12.31 7.98
C THR A 98 -6.71 11.92 7.66
N ASP A 99 -7.66 12.71 8.13
CA ASP A 99 -9.07 12.60 7.74
C ASP A 99 -9.44 13.59 6.61
N ASP A 100 -8.48 14.41 6.15
CA ASP A 100 -8.64 15.31 4.99
C ASP A 100 -8.22 14.62 3.68
N PRO A 101 -9.14 14.36 2.74
CA PRO A 101 -8.83 13.64 1.50
C PRO A 101 -7.79 14.36 0.63
N GLY A 102 -7.82 15.69 0.59
CA GLY A 102 -6.87 16.49 -0.20
C GLY A 102 -5.44 16.33 0.29
N THR A 103 -5.23 16.38 1.60
CA THR A 103 -3.94 16.15 2.26
C THR A 103 -3.46 14.72 2.04
N GLY A 104 -4.34 13.72 2.19
CA GLY A 104 -3.99 12.32 1.99
C GLY A 104 -3.52 12.06 0.56
N TRP A 105 -4.27 12.58 -0.42
CA TRP A 105 -3.92 12.45 -1.83
C TRP A 105 -2.64 13.22 -2.19
N TYR A 106 -2.43 14.40 -1.62
CA TYR A 106 -1.19 15.17 -1.78
C TYR A 106 0.05 14.37 -1.34
N TRP A 107 0.00 13.68 -0.21
CA TRP A 107 1.11 12.84 0.24
C TRP A 107 1.39 11.69 -0.73
N VAL A 108 0.37 10.98 -1.17
CA VAL A 108 0.50 9.88 -2.15
C VAL A 108 1.12 10.38 -3.45
N ARG A 109 0.60 11.48 -4.01
CA ARG A 109 1.14 12.07 -5.24
C ARG A 109 2.61 12.44 -5.11
N ARG A 110 2.99 13.05 -3.98
CA ARG A 110 4.38 13.44 -3.75
C ARG A 110 5.32 12.24 -3.76
N GLU A 111 4.94 11.13 -3.15
CA GLU A 111 5.75 9.90 -3.18
C GLU A 111 5.90 9.35 -4.61
N LEU A 112 4.79 9.30 -5.36
CA LEU A 112 4.78 8.83 -6.75
C LEU A 112 5.62 9.73 -7.67
N GLN A 113 5.60 11.05 -7.47
CA GLN A 113 6.45 12.02 -8.18
C GLN A 113 7.94 11.83 -7.91
N HIS A 114 8.29 11.25 -6.75
CA HIS A 114 9.65 10.84 -6.44
C HIS A 114 9.97 9.40 -6.87
N GLY A 115 9.10 8.76 -7.65
CA GLY A 115 9.29 7.40 -8.13
C GLY A 115 9.05 6.32 -7.07
N ARG A 116 8.37 6.64 -5.96
CA ARG A 116 8.10 5.71 -4.86
C ARG A 116 6.63 5.28 -4.84
N PRO A 117 6.33 3.98 -4.91
CA PRO A 117 4.99 3.46 -4.74
C PRO A 117 4.52 3.66 -3.29
N ALA A 118 3.23 3.86 -3.08
CA ALA A 118 2.66 4.17 -1.77
C ALA A 118 1.79 3.02 -1.25
N LEU A 119 2.22 2.38 -0.16
CA LEU A 119 1.42 1.40 0.58
C LEU A 119 0.32 2.11 1.37
N LEU A 120 -0.92 1.65 1.24
CA LEU A 120 -2.09 2.21 1.92
C LEU A 120 -2.89 1.13 2.62
N TRP A 121 -3.47 1.50 3.77
CA TRP A 121 -4.59 0.77 4.37
C TRP A 121 -5.90 1.36 3.85
N ALA A 122 -6.56 0.62 2.97
CA ALA A 122 -7.87 0.95 2.44
C ALA A 122 -8.98 0.28 3.24
N ASP A 123 -10.18 0.89 3.22
CA ASP A 123 -11.39 0.14 3.52
C ASP A 123 -11.77 -0.70 2.30
N ILE A 124 -11.77 -2.01 2.48
CA ILE A 124 -12.08 -2.97 1.42
C ILE A 124 -13.48 -2.74 0.80
N ALA A 125 -14.41 -2.15 1.55
CA ALA A 125 -15.76 -1.85 1.05
C ALA A 125 -15.80 -0.65 0.09
N GLU A 126 -14.80 0.24 0.15
CA GLU A 126 -14.71 1.44 -0.68
C GLU A 126 -13.94 1.17 -1.98
N LEU A 127 -13.41 -0.04 -2.17
CA LEU A 127 -12.71 -0.43 -3.40
C LEU A 127 -13.72 -0.96 -4.42
N PRO A 128 -14.04 -0.21 -5.49
CA PRO A 128 -15.18 -0.50 -6.38
C PRO A 128 -15.01 -1.79 -7.19
N TYR A 129 -13.78 -2.28 -7.31
CA TYR A 129 -13.46 -3.53 -8.00
C TYR A 129 -13.58 -4.77 -7.09
N LEU A 130 -13.70 -4.61 -5.77
CA LEU A 130 -13.92 -5.74 -4.85
C LEU A 130 -15.42 -5.86 -4.54
N LYS A 131 -15.99 -7.05 -4.76
CA LYS A 131 -17.41 -7.33 -4.49
C LYS A 131 -17.58 -7.97 -3.11
N VAL A 132 -17.22 -7.23 -2.06
CA VAL A 132 -17.26 -7.73 -0.68
C VAL A 132 -18.34 -7.04 0.15
N ARG A 133 -18.80 -7.73 1.21
CA ARG A 133 -19.71 -7.18 2.23
C ARG A 133 -19.00 -6.84 3.55
N LEU A 134 -17.71 -7.15 3.62
CA LEU A 134 -16.86 -6.87 4.77
C LEU A 134 -16.50 -5.38 4.74
N GLN A 135 -16.61 -4.71 5.88
CA GLN A 135 -16.07 -3.37 6.09
C GLN A 135 -14.87 -3.47 7.02
N MET A 136 -13.69 -3.07 6.53
CA MET A 136 -12.45 -3.17 7.28
C MET A 136 -11.40 -2.23 6.66
N GLY A 137 -10.97 -1.23 7.42
CA GLY A 137 -9.95 -0.23 7.03
C GLY A 137 -8.49 -0.71 7.15
N ARG A 138 -8.21 -1.99 6.94
CA ARG A 138 -6.86 -2.59 7.02
C ARG A 138 -6.56 -3.51 5.85
N HIS A 139 -7.06 -3.15 4.67
CA HIS A 139 -6.77 -3.88 3.43
C HIS A 139 -5.60 -3.20 2.75
N ASP A 140 -4.51 -3.93 2.58
CA ASP A 140 -3.28 -3.40 2.03
C ASP A 140 -3.36 -3.35 0.50
N ILE A 141 -3.20 -2.13 -0.05
CA ILE A 141 -3.04 -1.89 -1.49
C ILE A 141 -1.82 -1.01 -1.72
N VAL A 142 -1.25 -1.06 -2.92
CA VAL A 142 -0.13 -0.20 -3.30
C VAL A 142 -0.54 0.69 -4.45
N VAL A 143 -0.50 2.01 -4.27
CA VAL A 143 -0.71 2.96 -5.37
C VAL A 143 0.60 3.10 -6.13
N ILE A 144 0.54 2.90 -7.44
CA ILE A 144 1.72 2.96 -8.34
C ILE A 144 1.59 4.05 -9.40
N GLY A 145 0.48 4.78 -9.42
CA GLY A 145 0.29 5.83 -10.40
C GLY A 145 -1.00 6.61 -10.24
N TYR A 146 -1.11 7.67 -11.03
CA TYR A 146 -2.32 8.46 -11.20
C TYR A 146 -2.41 9.06 -12.60
N ASP A 147 -3.62 9.43 -13.00
CA ASP A 147 -3.92 10.26 -14.16
C ASP A 147 -4.94 11.34 -13.76
N ASP A 148 -4.48 12.60 -13.73
CA ASP A 148 -5.31 13.76 -13.36
C ASP A 148 -6.38 14.06 -14.43
N ASP A 149 -6.18 13.67 -15.68
CA ASP A 149 -7.13 13.95 -16.76
C ASP A 149 -8.35 13.02 -16.66
N THR A 150 -8.16 11.80 -16.12
CA THR A 150 -9.22 10.80 -15.90
C THR A 150 -9.61 10.63 -14.43
N GLU A 151 -9.02 11.42 -13.53
CA GLU A 151 -9.21 11.32 -12.08
C GLU A 151 -9.03 9.89 -11.54
N THR A 152 -8.03 9.17 -12.07
CA THR A 152 -7.82 7.74 -11.78
C THR A 152 -6.53 7.52 -11.00
N ALA A 153 -6.58 6.62 -10.02
CA ALA A 153 -5.39 6.06 -9.37
C ALA A 153 -5.17 4.63 -9.85
N PHE A 154 -3.92 4.27 -10.13
CA PHE A 154 -3.52 2.91 -10.50
C PHE A 154 -3.05 2.19 -9.24
N VAL A 155 -3.72 1.08 -8.91
CA VAL A 155 -3.51 0.37 -7.64
C VAL A 155 -3.22 -1.10 -7.88
N VAL A 156 -2.30 -1.62 -7.09
CA VAL A 156 -1.96 -3.03 -7.02
C VAL A 156 -2.65 -3.63 -5.79
N ASP A 157 -3.34 -4.75 -6.00
CA ASP A 157 -4.09 -5.48 -4.98
C ASP A 157 -3.79 -6.98 -5.11
N ASN A 158 -3.70 -7.70 -4.00
CA ASN A 158 -3.28 -9.10 -3.97
C ASN A 158 -4.20 -10.05 -4.74
N ASP A 159 -5.49 -9.74 -4.86
CA ASP A 159 -6.49 -10.61 -5.50
C ASP A 159 -6.66 -10.31 -7.01
N ARG A 160 -5.79 -9.47 -7.58
CA ARG A 160 -5.82 -9.08 -8.99
C ARG A 160 -4.48 -9.39 -9.65
N ALA A 161 -4.52 -9.73 -10.93
CA ALA A 161 -3.30 -9.94 -11.72
C ALA A 161 -2.93 -8.72 -12.57
N GLU A 162 -3.90 -7.83 -12.79
CA GLU A 162 -3.79 -6.63 -13.60
C GLU A 162 -4.07 -5.40 -12.72
N VAL A 163 -3.43 -4.28 -13.09
CA VAL A 163 -3.56 -2.95 -12.47
C VAL A 163 -4.68 -2.17 -13.14
#